data_AF-A0A7Y3GZI0-F1
#
_entry.id   AF-A0A7Y3GZI0-F1
#
_cell.length_a   1.000
_cell.length_b   1.000
_cell.length_c   1.000
_cell.angle_alpha   90.00
_cell.angle_beta   90.00
_cell.angle_gamma   90.00
#
_symmetry.space_group_name_H-M   'P 1'
#
loop_
_entity.id
_entity.type
_entity.pdbx_description
1 polymer ?
#
loop_
_entity_poly.entity_id
_entity_poly.type
_entity_poly.pdbx_seq_one_letter_code
_entity_poly.pdbx_strand_id
1 'polypeptide(L)'
;LVGRDWEARTPCGTGTAYQRLLDCEGKILFLGTGTQPMTFYHYVEEVIEPLMPESPFTTEEFELHTRDKEGCTYQSKIRLHAPELSARRRMSLLSPELKKRGQWREVRIGRLDVILLEAVHVLDACRAMALEQRFCYLPES
;
A
#
# COMPACT_ATOMS: atom_id res chain seq x y z
N LEU A 1 -9.96 18.65 3.71
CA LEU A 1 -9.49 17.36 3.17
C LEU A 1 -10.08 17.20 1.78
N VAL A 2 -9.32 16.69 0.81
CA VAL A 2 -9.90 16.31 -0.49
C VAL A 2 -10.44 14.90 -0.31
N GLY A 3 -11.75 14.70 -0.52
CA GLY A 3 -12.40 13.40 -0.34
C GLY A 3 -12.99 13.18 1.07
N ARG A 4 -13.56 11.99 1.26
CA ARG A 4 -14.24 11.54 2.49
C ARG A 4 -13.48 10.39 3.14
N ASP A 5 -12.19 10.60 3.41
CA ASP A 5 -11.29 9.56 3.93
C ASP A 5 -11.78 8.96 5.27
N TRP A 6 -12.65 9.66 6.00
CA TRP A 6 -13.34 9.15 7.20
C TRP A 6 -14.35 8.03 6.92
N GLU A 7 -14.71 7.77 5.66
CA GLU A 7 -15.55 6.62 5.28
C GLU A 7 -14.71 5.32 5.12
N ALA A 8 -13.37 5.42 5.14
CA ALA A 8 -12.49 4.27 4.95
C ALA A 8 -12.48 3.32 6.16
N ARG A 9 -12.34 2.02 5.88
CA ARG A 9 -12.28 0.96 6.92
C ARG A 9 -10.85 0.57 7.29
N THR A 10 -9.84 1.04 6.55
CA THR A 10 -8.42 0.87 6.86
C THR A 10 -7.65 2.17 6.55
N PRO A 11 -6.46 2.40 7.15
CA PRO A 11 -5.75 3.68 7.05
C PRO A 11 -5.38 4.11 5.63
N CYS A 12 -5.14 3.13 4.75
CA CYS A 12 -4.72 3.37 3.37
C CYS A 12 -5.69 2.78 2.36
N GLY A 13 -6.88 2.38 2.77
CA GLY A 13 -7.81 1.58 1.98
C GLY A 13 -8.60 2.34 0.91
N THR A 14 -9.65 1.68 0.46
CA THR A 14 -10.71 2.20 -0.40
C THR A 14 -11.31 3.46 0.23
N GLY A 15 -11.52 4.49 -0.59
CA GLY A 15 -11.99 5.81 -0.18
C GLY A 15 -10.88 6.80 0.23
N THR A 16 -9.65 6.33 0.41
CA THR A 16 -8.52 7.19 0.84
C THR A 16 -7.74 7.80 -0.33
N ALA A 17 -6.77 8.66 0.00
CA ALA A 17 -5.82 9.21 -0.98
C ALA A 17 -5.05 8.14 -1.78
N TYR A 18 -4.88 6.94 -1.23
CA TYR A 18 -4.14 5.89 -1.91
C TYR A 18 -4.96 5.26 -3.03
N GLN A 19 -6.27 5.05 -2.87
CA GLN A 19 -7.12 4.67 -4.01
C GLN A 19 -7.07 5.76 -5.10
N ARG A 20 -7.12 7.03 -4.71
CA ARG A 20 -7.07 8.15 -5.66
C ARG A 20 -5.77 8.22 -6.46
N LEU A 21 -4.68 7.61 -5.98
CA LEU A 21 -3.48 7.44 -6.81
C LEU A 21 -3.77 6.59 -8.04
N LEU A 22 -4.66 5.61 -7.99
CA LEU A 22 -5.06 4.84 -9.16
C LEU A 22 -6.00 5.61 -10.06
N ASP A 23 -6.99 6.29 -9.47
CA ASP A 23 -7.99 7.09 -10.20
C ASP A 23 -7.34 8.18 -11.07
N CYS A 24 -6.15 8.65 -10.68
CA CYS A 24 -5.39 9.71 -11.35
C CYS A 24 -4.13 9.20 -12.09
N GLU A 25 -3.99 7.89 -12.34
CA GLU A 25 -2.80 7.30 -13.01
C GLU A 25 -1.47 7.70 -12.33
N GLY A 26 -1.50 7.74 -11.01
CA GLY A 26 -0.44 8.20 -10.14
C GLY A 26 0.81 7.34 -10.20
N LYS A 27 1.93 7.99 -9.86
CA LYS A 27 3.26 7.37 -9.83
C LYS A 27 3.88 7.52 -8.45
N ILE A 28 4.69 6.54 -8.09
CA ILE A 28 5.40 6.46 -6.81
C ILE A 28 6.88 6.64 -7.12
N LEU A 29 7.47 7.70 -6.56
CA LEU A 29 8.88 8.06 -6.74
C LEU A 29 9.64 7.77 -5.44
N PHE A 30 10.66 6.94 -5.53
CA PHE A 30 11.59 6.67 -4.45
C PHE A 30 12.90 7.39 -4.70
N LEU A 31 13.38 8.12 -3.71
CA LEU A 31 14.61 8.92 -3.78
C LEU A 31 15.59 8.38 -2.73
N GLY A 32 16.46 7.45 -3.13
CA GLY A 32 17.50 6.87 -2.26
C GLY A 32 17.00 5.94 -1.16
N THR A 33 15.70 5.70 -1.06
CA THR A 33 15.11 4.86 0.00
C THR A 33 14.97 3.38 -0.37
N GLY A 34 15.13 3.04 -1.65
CA GLY A 34 14.60 1.80 -2.19
C GLY A 34 13.07 1.72 -2.03
N THR A 35 12.50 0.52 -2.21
CA THR A 35 11.04 0.29 -2.20
C THR A 35 10.45 -0.09 -0.85
N GLN A 36 11.28 -0.36 0.18
CA GLN A 36 10.80 -0.79 1.50
C GLN A 36 9.75 0.14 2.17
N PRO A 37 9.85 1.48 2.06
CA PRO A 37 8.86 2.38 2.67
C PRO A 37 7.64 2.64 1.78
N MET A 38 7.34 1.78 0.79
CA MET A 38 6.20 1.97 -0.12
C MET A 38 4.86 1.94 0.64
N THR A 39 4.39 3.11 1.08
CA THR A 39 3.12 3.24 1.82
C THR A 39 1.90 2.82 0.97
N PHE A 40 1.96 3.00 -0.35
CA PHE A 40 0.91 2.54 -1.26
C PHE A 40 0.66 1.02 -1.17
N TYR A 41 1.64 0.23 -0.72
CA TYR A 41 1.43 -1.20 -0.51
C TYR A 41 0.34 -1.47 0.54
N HIS A 42 0.10 -0.56 1.49
CA HIS A 42 -1.00 -0.69 2.46
C HIS A 42 -2.39 -0.61 1.83
N TYR A 43 -2.54 0.12 0.72
CA TYR A 43 -3.76 0.05 -0.08
C TYR A 43 -3.88 -1.30 -0.77
N VAL A 44 -2.76 -1.77 -1.36
CA VAL A 44 -2.71 -3.08 -2.04
C VAL A 44 -3.07 -4.21 -1.09
N GLU A 45 -2.58 -4.17 0.16
CA GLU A 45 -2.91 -5.09 1.25
C GLU A 45 -4.43 -5.22 1.45
N GLU A 46 -5.18 -4.12 1.47
CA GLU A 46 -6.65 -4.17 1.55
C GLU A 46 -7.26 -4.85 0.33
N VAL A 47 -6.78 -4.51 -0.87
CA VAL A 47 -7.33 -5.05 -2.12
C VAL A 47 -7.08 -6.55 -2.25
N ILE A 48 -5.94 -7.06 -1.77
CA ILE A 48 -5.60 -8.48 -1.85
C ILE A 48 -5.93 -9.26 -0.57
N GLU A 49 -6.42 -8.61 0.49
CA GLU A 49 -6.79 -9.24 1.77
C GLU A 49 -7.60 -10.54 1.59
N PRO A 50 -8.61 -10.63 0.70
CA PRO A 50 -9.38 -11.87 0.52
C PRO A 50 -8.58 -13.08 -0.01
N LEU A 51 -7.38 -12.85 -0.56
CA LEU A 51 -6.50 -13.89 -1.09
C LEU A 51 -5.41 -14.29 -0.10
N MET A 52 -5.23 -13.53 0.99
CA MET A 52 -4.16 -13.74 1.95
C MET A 52 -4.50 -14.85 2.95
N PRO A 53 -3.51 -15.63 3.42
CA PRO A 53 -3.72 -16.66 4.43
C PRO A 53 -4.11 -16.08 5.81
N GLU A 54 -3.68 -14.86 6.09
CA GLU A 54 -3.99 -14.09 7.29
C GLU A 54 -4.26 -12.63 6.89
N SER A 55 -5.13 -11.94 7.63
CA SER A 55 -5.42 -10.52 7.35
C SER A 55 -4.21 -9.64 7.72
N PRO A 56 -3.85 -8.64 6.89
CA PRO A 56 -2.85 -7.64 7.27
C PRO A 56 -3.38 -6.60 8.27
N PHE A 57 -4.61 -6.76 8.75
CA PHE A 57 -5.26 -5.83 9.67
C PHE A 57 -5.62 -6.47 11.01
N THR A 58 -5.78 -5.63 12.02
CA THR A 58 -6.30 -6.02 13.33
C THR A 58 -7.74 -6.54 13.22
N THR A 59 -8.10 -7.47 14.10
CA THR A 59 -9.50 -7.88 14.29
C THR A 59 -10.29 -6.82 15.06
N GLU A 60 -9.62 -6.09 15.96
CA GLU A 60 -10.17 -4.93 16.66
C GLU A 60 -10.41 -3.76 15.69
N GLU A 61 -11.53 -3.07 15.90
CA GLU A 61 -11.84 -1.80 15.24
C GLU A 61 -11.60 -0.64 16.21
N PHE A 62 -10.93 0.40 15.72
CA PHE A 62 -10.61 1.60 16.47
C PHE A 62 -11.49 2.75 16.00
N GLU A 63 -11.95 3.57 16.93
CA GLU A 63 -12.69 4.79 16.62
C GLU A 63 -11.73 5.95 16.33
N LEU A 64 -11.85 6.54 15.15
CA LEU A 64 -11.12 7.76 14.77
C LEU A 64 -12.07 8.94 14.63
N HIS A 65 -11.65 10.08 15.15
CA HIS A 65 -12.35 11.35 14.99
C HIS A 65 -11.62 12.23 14.00
N THR A 66 -12.27 12.54 12.88
CA THR A 66 -11.75 13.45 11.86
C THR A 66 -12.49 14.77 11.94
N ARG A 67 -11.76 15.89 11.99
CA ARG A 67 -12.34 17.24 11.88
C ARG A 67 -11.99 17.83 10.52
N ASP A 68 -13.00 18.27 9.77
CA ASP A 68 -12.78 18.97 8.50
C ASP A 68 -12.42 20.45 8.72
N LYS A 69 -12.27 21.20 7.60
CA LYS A 69 -11.89 22.61 7.65
C LYS A 69 -13.06 23.51 8.10
N GLU A 70 -14.29 23.03 8.00
CA GLU A 70 -15.53 23.66 8.46
C GLU A 70 -15.80 23.43 9.95
N GLY A 71 -15.06 22.51 10.58
CA GLY A 71 -15.21 22.15 11.99
C GLY A 71 -16.20 21.01 12.23
N CYS A 72 -16.77 20.41 11.19
CA CYS A 72 -17.59 19.21 11.32
C CYS A 72 -16.71 18.03 11.73
N THR A 73 -17.21 17.24 12.67
CA THR A 73 -16.52 16.06 13.18
C THR A 73 -17.19 14.80 12.64
N TYR A 74 -16.39 13.89 12.09
CA TYR A 74 -16.80 12.61 11.57
C TYR A 74 -16.16 11.50 12.41
N GLN A 75 -16.94 10.47 12.70
CA GLN A 75 -16.46 9.27 13.38
C GLN A 75 -16.28 8.15 12.35
N SER A 76 -15.16 7.45 12.42
CA SER A 76 -14.87 6.28 11.58
C SER A 76 -14.48 5.09 12.44
N LYS A 77 -14.81 3.88 11.97
CA LYS A 77 -14.34 2.62 12.56
C LYS A 77 -13.32 2.00 11.63
N ILE A 78 -12.09 1.85 12.11
CA ILE A 78 -10.94 1.47 11.30
C ILE A 78 -10.25 0.24 11.87
N ARG A 79 -9.87 -0.72 11.02
CA ARG A 79 -8.94 -1.78 11.39
C ARG A 79 -7.52 -1.29 11.08
N LEU A 80 -6.61 -1.38 12.05
CA LEU A 80 -5.22 -0.94 11.90
C LEU A 80 -4.38 -2.03 11.26
N HIS A 81 -3.15 -1.72 10.84
CA HIS A 81 -2.22 -2.74 10.35
C HIS A 81 -1.77 -3.65 11.49
N ALA A 82 -1.83 -4.96 11.27
CA ALA A 82 -1.36 -5.96 12.24
C ALA A 82 0.17 -5.85 12.41
N PRO A 83 0.68 -5.56 13.62
CA PRO A 83 2.11 -5.37 13.86
C PRO A 83 2.97 -6.59 13.46
N GLU A 84 2.47 -7.80 13.72
CA GLU A 84 3.18 -9.07 13.51
C GLU A 84 3.47 -9.30 12.03
N LEU A 85 2.45 -9.14 11.17
CA LEU A 85 2.60 -9.26 9.73
C LEU A 85 3.38 -8.07 9.14
N SER A 86 3.13 -6.86 9.66
CA SER A 86 3.84 -5.65 9.23
C SER A 86 5.36 -5.75 9.44
N ALA A 87 5.81 -6.38 10.52
CA ALA A 87 7.23 -6.60 10.81
C ALA A 87 7.91 -7.51 9.77
N ARG A 88 7.15 -8.43 9.15
CA ARG A 88 7.63 -9.35 8.12
C ARG A 88 7.59 -8.77 6.71
N ARG A 89 7.00 -7.58 6.51
CA ARG A 89 6.86 -6.96 5.19
C ARG A 89 8.22 -6.75 4.52
N ARG A 90 8.34 -7.21 3.28
CA ARG A 90 9.57 -7.16 2.49
C ARG A 90 9.29 -6.79 1.03
N MET A 91 9.44 -5.50 0.71
CA MET A 91 9.12 -4.98 -0.62
C MET A 91 10.12 -5.36 -1.70
N SER A 92 11.32 -5.84 -1.32
CA SER A 92 12.27 -6.38 -2.30
C SER A 92 11.75 -7.62 -3.01
N LEU A 93 10.74 -8.32 -2.47
CA LEU A 93 10.07 -9.46 -3.12
C LEU A 93 9.23 -9.07 -4.34
N LEU A 94 8.76 -7.81 -4.38
CA LEU A 94 8.00 -7.27 -5.52
C LEU A 94 8.90 -6.90 -6.70
N SER A 95 10.14 -6.47 -6.43
CA SER A 95 11.02 -5.92 -7.47
C SER A 95 11.29 -6.88 -8.63
N PRO A 96 11.56 -8.19 -8.42
CA PRO A 96 11.72 -9.14 -9.52
C PRO A 96 10.49 -9.25 -10.42
N GLU A 97 9.28 -9.20 -9.84
CA GLU A 97 8.04 -9.29 -10.60
C GLU A 97 7.84 -8.07 -11.49
N LEU A 98 8.06 -6.87 -10.94
CA LEU A 98 7.98 -5.63 -11.72
C LEU A 98 9.06 -5.57 -12.82
N LYS A 99 10.27 -6.05 -12.54
CA LYS A 99 11.36 -6.13 -13.54
C LYS A 99 11.02 -7.10 -14.67
N LYS A 100 10.50 -8.30 -14.34
CA LYS A 100 10.05 -9.31 -15.32
C LYS A 100 8.98 -8.75 -16.27
N ARG A 101 8.11 -7.86 -15.77
CA ARG A 101 7.05 -7.21 -16.54
C ARG A 101 7.49 -5.97 -17.33
N GLY A 102 8.74 -5.54 -17.21
CA GLY A 102 9.20 -4.28 -17.81
C GLY A 102 8.60 -3.03 -17.15
N GLN A 103 8.05 -3.15 -15.94
CA GLN A 103 7.36 -2.10 -15.20
C GLN A 103 8.25 -1.41 -14.15
N TRP A 104 9.52 -1.79 -14.09
CA TRP A 104 10.53 -1.21 -13.20
C TRP A 104 11.35 -0.15 -13.94
N ARG A 105 11.32 1.10 -13.46
CA ARG A 105 12.19 2.17 -13.96
C ARG A 105 13.09 2.65 -12.84
N GLU A 106 14.40 2.59 -13.08
CA GLU A 106 15.42 2.97 -12.13
C GLU A 106 16.54 3.72 -12.85
N VAL A 107 16.99 4.82 -12.24
CA VAL A 107 18.09 5.65 -12.75
C VAL A 107 18.93 6.15 -11.58
N ARG A 108 20.22 6.36 -11.82
CA ARG A 108 21.10 7.00 -10.85
C ARG A 108 21.36 8.45 -11.23
N ILE A 109 21.03 9.38 -10.33
CA ILE A 109 21.32 10.81 -10.46
C ILE A 109 22.40 11.18 -9.44
N GLY A 110 23.64 11.33 -9.90
CA GLY A 110 24.81 11.47 -9.03
C GLY A 110 25.01 10.22 -8.17
N ARG A 111 24.82 10.35 -6.86
CA ARG A 111 24.89 9.23 -5.88
C ARG A 111 23.52 8.71 -5.45
N LEU A 112 22.44 9.27 -5.98
CA LEU A 112 21.07 8.94 -5.60
C LEU A 112 20.49 7.92 -6.58
N ASP A 113 20.05 6.78 -6.06
CA ASP A 113 19.20 5.85 -6.82
C ASP A 113 17.76 6.35 -6.80
N VAL A 114 17.17 6.47 -7.98
CA VAL A 114 15.81 6.95 -8.20
C VAL A 114 15.00 5.85 -8.84
N ILE A 115 13.92 5.42 -8.19
CA ILE A 115 13.01 4.40 -8.71
C ILE A 115 11.64 5.05 -8.94
N LEU A 116 11.08 4.86 -10.13
CA LEU A 116 9.76 5.35 -10.50
C LEU A 116 8.87 4.17 -10.88
N LEU A 117 7.76 4.02 -10.15
CA LEU A 117 6.75 2.99 -10.42
C LEU A 117 5.40 3.64 -10.68
N GLU A 118 4.58 3.03 -11.52
CA GLU A 118 3.19 3.43 -11.70
C GLU A 118 2.34 2.65 -10.69
N ALA A 119 1.38 3.32 -10.02
CA ALA A 119 0.59 2.70 -8.95
C ALA A 119 -0.20 1.48 -9.46
N VAL A 120 -0.74 1.57 -10.68
CA VAL A 120 -1.46 0.46 -11.34
C VAL A 120 -0.56 -0.75 -11.55
N HIS A 121 0.70 -0.56 -11.98
CA HIS A 121 1.64 -1.66 -12.17
C HIS A 121 2.00 -2.36 -10.85
N VAL A 122 2.11 -1.60 -9.76
CA VAL A 122 2.32 -2.17 -8.42
C VAL A 122 1.12 -3.04 -8.03
N LEU A 123 -0.10 -2.52 -8.17
CA LEU A 123 -1.31 -3.28 -7.84
C LEU A 123 -1.44 -4.56 -8.68
N ASP A 124 -1.25 -4.47 -9.99
CA ASP A 124 -1.39 -5.61 -10.91
C ASP A 124 -0.32 -6.68 -10.68
N ALA A 125 0.91 -6.27 -10.36
CA ALA A 125 1.96 -7.19 -9.98
C ALA A 125 1.61 -7.93 -8.68
N CYS A 126 1.18 -7.20 -7.64
CA CYS A 126 0.81 -7.81 -6.37
C CYS A 126 -0.41 -8.72 -6.47
N ARG A 127 -1.44 -8.36 -7.26
CA ARG A 127 -2.61 -9.21 -7.51
C ARG A 127 -2.22 -10.53 -8.17
N ALA A 128 -1.38 -10.47 -9.21
CA ALA A 128 -0.90 -11.67 -9.87
C ALA A 128 -0.05 -12.55 -8.95
N MET A 129 0.81 -11.94 -8.12
CA MET A 129 1.54 -12.68 -7.08
C MET A 129 0.59 -13.34 -6.08
N ALA A 130 -0.45 -12.64 -5.62
CA ALA A 130 -1.43 -13.17 -4.67
C ALA A 130 -2.23 -14.38 -5.24
N LEU A 131 -2.56 -14.35 -6.54
CA LEU A 131 -3.17 -15.50 -7.23
C LEU A 131 -2.26 -16.73 -7.23
N GLU A 132 -0.94 -16.53 -7.20
CA GLU A 132 0.08 -17.59 -7.05
C GLU A 132 0.45 -17.87 -5.58
N GLN A 133 -0.30 -17.33 -4.62
CA GLN A 133 -0.02 -17.44 -3.18
C GLN A 133 1.36 -16.89 -2.78
N ARG A 134 1.86 -15.88 -3.51
CA ARG A 134 3.08 -15.14 -3.19
C ARG A 134 2.72 -13.75 -2.69
N PHE A 135 3.28 -13.36 -1.56
CA PHE A 135 3.02 -12.06 -0.92
C PHE A 135 4.33 -11.37 -0.57
N CYS A 136 4.31 -10.05 -0.32
CA CYS A 136 5.51 -9.33 0.09
C CYS A 136 5.78 -9.45 1.59
N TYR A 137 5.73 -10.67 2.14
CA TYR A 137 6.06 -10.99 3.53
C TYR A 137 7.05 -12.13 3.59
N LEU A 138 7.94 -12.09 4.58
CA LEU A 138 8.77 -13.23 4.92
C LEU A 138 7.93 -14.30 5.62
N PRO A 139 8.28 -15.60 5.45
CA PRO A 139 7.65 -16.67 6.22
C PRO A 139 7.89 -16.48 7.72
N GLU A 140 7.07 -17.14 8.54
CA GLU A 140 7.33 -17.24 9.97
C GLU A 140 8.66 -17.97 10.20
N SER A 141 9.46 -17.43 11.12
CA SER A 141 10.78 -17.96 11.51
C SER A 141 10.68 -19.01 12.59
#